data_AF-A0A4Q3TWT5-F1
#
_entry.id   AF-A0A4Q3TWT5-F1
#
_cell.length_a   1.000
_cell.length_b   1.000
_cell.length_c   1.000
_cell.angle_alpha   90.00
_cell.angle_beta   90.00
_cell.angle_gamma   90.00
#
_symmetry.space_group_name_H-M   'P 1'
#
loop_
_entity.id
_entity.type
_entity.pdbx_description
1 polymer ?
#
loop_
_entity_poly.entity_id
_entity_poly.type
_entity_poly.pdbx_seq_one_letter_code
_entity_poly.pdbx_strand_id
1 'polypeptide(L)'
;MIRNVRKTVALSFAVLALAAVIPQSAPDLMREGQAAYNKKEYARSAELYQRAYRLDPKQILALYNAACSLALGGQKEAAITALEELAAKGYNNPEFLKNDTDLDSLKTDPRWKGILAKIEETAKKNPPRPAWSKPYKFLPVPTDASTLEARLGDKPDTMWRDGNVLTFLARDKGTTMFLSGGIQEQMKRIPGTDLWIAQLSFDDWDHAIVSYNFIHSDVKPGQRFEHKVWYGPLAPTIERSKPLKGRIEERTLKMERLGGEERNIRVYLPPNAPKSGLPAFFMADGQGCESFASALEPLILSGKVRPCAIVG
;
A
#
# COMPACT_ATOMS: atom_id res chain seq x y z
N MET A 1 -25.53 76.54 12.53
CA MET A 1 -25.64 75.11 12.15
C MET A 1 -24.72 74.86 10.95
N ILE A 2 -23.51 74.34 11.17
CA ILE A 2 -22.56 74.03 10.09
C ILE A 2 -22.26 72.53 10.19
N ARG A 3 -22.68 71.76 9.18
CA ARG A 3 -22.50 70.31 9.06
C ARG A 3 -21.09 70.02 8.54
N ASN A 4 -20.26 69.37 9.35
CA ASN A 4 -18.98 68.81 8.92
C ASN A 4 -19.20 67.42 8.30
N VAL A 5 -19.02 67.31 6.98
CA VAL A 5 -18.99 66.05 6.24
C VAL A 5 -17.54 65.54 6.23
N ARG A 6 -17.26 64.47 6.99
CA ARG A 6 -15.99 63.73 6.86
C ARG A 6 -16.05 62.85 5.61
N LYS A 7 -15.22 63.15 4.62
CA LYS A 7 -14.99 62.30 3.44
C LYS A 7 -14.06 61.15 3.84
N THR A 8 -14.55 59.91 3.77
CA THR A 8 -13.74 58.70 3.95
C THR A 8 -13.12 58.34 2.61
N VAL A 9 -11.79 58.38 2.49
CA VAL A 9 -11.05 57.86 1.33
C VAL A 9 -10.76 56.39 1.62
N ALA A 10 -11.38 55.48 0.86
CA ALA A 10 -11.07 54.05 0.90
C ALA A 10 -9.89 53.76 -0.04
N LEU A 11 -8.73 53.44 0.54
CA LEU A 11 -7.56 52.97 -0.20
C LEU A 11 -7.66 51.44 -0.34
N SER A 12 -7.94 50.96 -1.54
CA SER A 12 -8.00 49.52 -1.83
C SER A 12 -6.60 48.97 -2.09
N PHE A 13 -6.09 48.12 -1.20
CA PHE A 13 -4.90 47.31 -1.44
C PHE A 13 -5.29 46.08 -2.25
N ALA A 14 -4.86 46.02 -3.51
CA ALA A 14 -4.92 44.79 -4.30
C ALA A 14 -3.80 43.85 -3.84
N VAL A 15 -4.19 42.75 -3.17
CA VAL A 15 -3.28 41.65 -2.83
C VAL A 15 -3.11 40.79 -4.07
N LEU A 16 -1.95 40.86 -4.73
CA LEU A 16 -1.54 39.88 -5.74
C LEU A 16 -1.17 38.58 -5.02
N ALA A 17 -2.06 37.59 -5.05
CA ALA A 17 -1.75 36.25 -4.58
C ALA A 17 -0.84 35.55 -5.61
N LEU A 18 0.49 35.56 -5.37
CA LEU A 18 1.36 34.58 -6.00
C LEU A 18 0.97 33.21 -5.44
N ALA A 19 0.28 32.38 -6.22
CA ALA A 19 0.18 30.97 -5.91
C ALA A 19 1.61 30.40 -5.95
N ALA A 20 2.13 29.99 -4.79
CA ALA A 20 3.39 29.26 -4.73
C ALA A 20 3.23 27.98 -5.57
N VAL A 21 3.93 27.90 -6.70
CA VAL A 21 4.06 26.66 -7.46
C VAL A 21 4.90 25.73 -6.60
N ILE A 22 4.24 24.86 -5.84
CA ILE A 22 4.92 23.81 -5.09
C ILE A 22 5.65 22.94 -6.13
N PRO A 23 6.99 22.80 -6.05
CA PRO A 23 7.72 21.96 -6.99
C PRO A 23 7.21 20.52 -6.87
N GLN A 24 6.78 19.92 -7.98
CA GLN A 24 6.33 18.52 -7.99
C GLN A 24 7.50 17.59 -7.60
N SER A 25 7.24 16.65 -6.71
CA SER A 25 8.21 15.62 -6.32
C SER A 25 8.24 14.48 -7.36
N ALA A 26 9.31 13.67 -7.36
CA ALA A 26 9.35 12.46 -8.21
C ALA A 26 8.17 11.51 -7.94
N PRO A 27 7.75 11.23 -6.68
CA PRO A 27 6.52 10.48 -6.40
C PRO A 27 5.24 11.09 -6.98
N ASP A 28 5.09 12.42 -6.94
CA ASP A 28 3.92 13.08 -7.54
C ASP A 28 3.87 12.87 -9.06
N LEU A 29 5.02 13.03 -9.72
CA LEU A 29 5.15 12.78 -11.15
C LEU A 29 4.91 11.31 -11.52
N MET A 30 5.33 10.36 -10.69
CA MET A 30 5.02 8.93 -10.88
C MET A 30 3.51 8.68 -10.85
N ARG A 31 2.80 9.26 -9.86
CA ARG A 31 1.35 9.13 -9.72
C ARG A 31 0.61 9.78 -10.89
N GLU A 32 1.04 10.97 -11.32
CA GLU A 32 0.46 11.65 -12.49
C GLU A 32 0.76 10.90 -13.79
N GLY A 33 1.97 10.36 -13.94
CA GLY A 33 2.37 9.53 -15.07
C GLY A 33 1.52 8.28 -15.20
N GLN A 34 1.19 7.64 -14.08
CA GLN A 34 0.28 6.49 -14.03
C GLN A 34 -1.15 6.89 -14.39
N ALA A 35 -1.62 8.04 -13.90
CA ALA A 35 -2.94 8.55 -14.25
C ALA A 35 -3.06 8.84 -15.76
N ALA A 36 -2.02 9.42 -16.37
CA ALA A 36 -1.95 9.65 -17.81
C ALA A 36 -1.90 8.33 -18.60
N TYR A 37 -1.10 7.36 -18.13
CA TYR A 37 -1.04 6.01 -18.71
C TYR A 37 -2.43 5.35 -18.75
N ASN A 38 -3.16 5.37 -17.62
CA ASN A 38 -4.49 4.77 -17.53
C ASN A 38 -5.51 5.43 -18.48
N LYS A 39 -5.32 6.72 -18.81
CA LYS A 39 -6.11 7.46 -19.79
C LYS A 39 -5.65 7.25 -21.24
N LYS A 40 -4.61 6.43 -21.45
CA LYS A 40 -3.95 6.22 -22.75
C LYS A 40 -3.28 7.47 -23.32
N GLU A 41 -2.99 8.46 -22.48
CA GLU A 41 -2.23 9.67 -22.83
C GLU A 41 -0.72 9.34 -22.82
N TYR A 42 -0.30 8.39 -23.66
CA TYR A 42 1.02 7.75 -23.54
C TYR A 42 2.20 8.71 -23.69
N ALA A 43 2.12 9.70 -24.59
CA ALA A 43 3.18 10.70 -24.74
C ALA A 43 3.37 11.52 -23.45
N ARG A 44 2.27 11.97 -22.84
CA ARG A 44 2.29 12.71 -21.57
C ARG A 44 2.79 11.82 -20.42
N SER A 45 2.34 10.57 -20.38
CA SER A 45 2.79 9.60 -19.39
C SER A 45 4.30 9.39 -19.45
N ALA A 46 4.85 9.19 -20.64
CA ALA A 46 6.29 9.05 -20.84
C ALA A 46 7.06 10.30 -20.36
N GLU A 47 6.59 11.50 -20.70
CA GLU A 47 7.22 12.75 -20.25
C GLU A 47 7.25 12.86 -18.72
N LEU A 48 6.13 12.57 -18.05
CA LEU A 48 6.01 12.60 -16.59
C LEU A 48 6.98 11.62 -15.93
N TYR A 49 7.07 10.39 -16.43
CA TYR A 49 8.01 9.40 -15.93
C TYR A 49 9.47 9.79 -16.18
N GLN A 50 9.82 10.31 -17.36
CA GLN A 50 11.16 10.81 -17.63
C GLN A 50 11.53 11.98 -16.71
N ARG A 51 10.58 12.88 -16.41
CA ARG A 51 10.77 13.96 -15.43
C ARG A 51 10.98 13.40 -14.02
N ALA A 52 10.19 12.39 -13.61
CA ALA A 52 10.35 11.73 -12.32
C ALA A 52 11.76 11.14 -12.18
N TYR A 53 12.25 10.46 -13.21
CA TYR A 53 13.60 9.91 -13.24
C TYR A 53 14.70 10.97 -13.21
N ARG A 54 14.51 12.11 -13.89
CA ARG A 54 15.47 13.24 -13.81
C ARG A 54 15.53 13.85 -12.40
N LEU A 55 14.41 13.89 -11.69
CA LEU A 55 14.36 14.38 -10.31
C LEU A 55 14.96 13.38 -9.31
N ASP A 56 14.71 12.08 -9.50
CA ASP A 56 15.30 11.02 -8.70
C ASP A 56 15.83 9.87 -9.57
N PRO A 57 17.13 9.90 -9.93
CA PRO A 57 17.74 8.82 -10.71
C PRO A 57 17.78 7.45 -10.01
N LYS A 58 17.47 7.37 -8.71
CA LYS A 58 17.30 6.09 -8.01
C LYS A 58 15.94 5.44 -8.29
N GLN A 59 14.97 6.22 -8.76
CA GLN A 59 13.65 5.72 -9.15
C GLN A 59 13.71 5.08 -10.55
N ILE A 60 14.50 4.02 -10.72
CA ILE A 60 14.72 3.37 -12.02
C ILE A 60 13.43 2.82 -12.64
N LEU A 61 12.40 2.54 -11.84
CA LEU A 61 11.07 2.16 -12.32
C LEU A 61 10.40 3.24 -13.17
N ALA A 62 10.78 4.51 -13.00
CA ALA A 62 10.32 5.59 -13.87
C ALA A 62 10.83 5.40 -15.31
N LEU A 63 12.07 4.92 -15.52
CA LEU A 63 12.57 4.58 -16.86
C LEU A 63 11.79 3.42 -17.48
N TYR A 64 11.49 2.39 -16.69
CA TYR A 64 10.67 1.25 -17.13
C TYR A 64 9.29 1.73 -17.61
N ASN A 65 8.60 2.51 -16.77
CA ASN A 65 7.27 3.00 -17.10
C ASN A 65 7.30 3.97 -18.28
N ALA A 66 8.36 4.78 -18.41
CA ALA A 66 8.57 5.62 -19.59
C ALA A 66 8.72 4.78 -20.85
N ALA A 67 9.51 3.70 -20.82
CA ALA A 67 9.69 2.80 -21.95
C ALA A 67 8.36 2.15 -22.38
N CYS A 68 7.54 1.69 -21.43
CA CYS A 68 6.22 1.14 -21.70
C CYS A 68 5.29 2.16 -22.37
N SER A 69 5.19 3.36 -21.80
CA SER A 69 4.41 4.45 -22.38
C SER A 69 4.91 4.85 -23.78
N LEU A 70 6.22 4.92 -24.00
CA LEU A 70 6.79 5.21 -25.32
C LEU A 70 6.46 4.11 -26.34
N ALA A 71 6.54 2.83 -25.94
CA ALA A 71 6.22 1.70 -26.81
C ALA A 71 4.74 1.70 -27.22
N LEU A 72 3.82 1.89 -26.27
CA LEU A 72 2.39 2.01 -26.53
C LEU A 72 2.04 3.25 -27.36
N GLY A 73 2.80 4.34 -27.18
CA GLY A 73 2.71 5.55 -28.00
C GLY A 73 3.34 5.44 -29.39
N GLY A 74 3.87 4.28 -29.77
CA GLY A 74 4.50 4.03 -31.07
C GLY A 74 5.93 4.58 -31.23
N GLN A 75 6.50 5.18 -30.17
CA GLN A 75 7.85 5.76 -30.17
C GLN A 75 8.92 4.70 -29.89
N LYS A 76 9.04 3.71 -30.79
CA LYS A 76 9.86 2.50 -30.59
C LYS A 76 11.33 2.80 -30.28
N GLU A 77 11.95 3.72 -31.02
CA GLU A 77 13.37 4.09 -30.81
C GLU A 77 13.63 4.75 -29.46
N ALA A 78 12.72 5.59 -29.00
CA ALA A 78 12.84 6.19 -27.67
C ALA A 78 12.61 5.15 -26.58
N ALA A 79 11.65 4.24 -26.79
CA ALA A 79 11.33 3.18 -25.85
C ALA A 79 12.49 2.19 -25.65
N ILE A 80 13.10 1.71 -26.75
CA ILE A 80 14.23 0.78 -26.69
C ILE A 80 15.48 1.44 -26.08
N THR A 81 15.74 2.73 -26.38
CA THR A 81 16.82 3.50 -25.73
C THR A 81 16.60 3.59 -24.21
N ALA A 82 15.36 3.83 -23.77
CA ALA A 82 15.02 3.83 -22.35
C ALA A 82 15.22 2.46 -21.70
N LEU A 83 14.97 1.36 -22.41
CA LEU A 83 15.26 0.00 -21.92
C LEU A 83 16.76 -0.30 -21.84
N GLU A 84 17.58 0.19 -22.77
CA GLU A 84 19.04 0.09 -22.70
C GLU A 84 19.57 0.83 -21.46
N GLU A 85 19.07 2.04 -21.20
CA GLU A 85 19.42 2.79 -19.99
C GLU A 85 18.95 2.06 -18.73
N LEU A 86 17.71 1.56 -18.71
CA LEU A 86 17.16 0.77 -17.60
C LEU A 86 18.05 -0.43 -17.26
N ALA A 87 18.49 -1.18 -18.28
CA ALA A 87 19.41 -2.31 -18.12
C ALA A 87 20.77 -1.84 -17.59
N ALA A 88 21.27 -0.68 -18.00
CA ALA A 88 22.50 -0.09 -17.48
C ALA A 88 22.38 0.38 -16.02
N LYS A 89 21.19 0.74 -15.55
CA LYS A 89 20.92 1.16 -14.17
C LYS A 89 20.65 0.00 -13.21
N GLY A 90 20.78 -1.24 -13.67
CA GLY A 90 20.71 -2.42 -12.80
C GLY A 90 19.30 -2.92 -12.54
N TYR A 91 18.35 -2.67 -13.45
CA TYR A 91 17.08 -3.38 -13.43
C TYR A 91 17.31 -4.89 -13.51
N ASN A 92 16.59 -5.65 -12.70
CA ASN A 92 16.93 -7.04 -12.39
C ASN A 92 15.74 -8.00 -12.50
N ASN A 93 14.65 -7.61 -13.17
CA ASN A 93 13.46 -8.45 -13.29
C ASN A 93 13.20 -8.85 -14.77
N PRO A 94 13.95 -9.82 -15.31
CA PRO A 94 13.82 -10.23 -16.71
C PRO A 94 12.46 -10.88 -17.01
N GLU A 95 11.88 -11.62 -16.07
CA GLU A 95 10.56 -12.24 -16.27
C GLU A 95 9.45 -11.20 -16.42
N PHE A 96 9.49 -10.14 -15.60
CA PHE A 96 8.52 -9.04 -15.73
C PHE A 96 8.66 -8.33 -17.08
N LEU A 97 9.89 -8.01 -17.49
CA LEU A 97 10.16 -7.37 -18.79
C LEU A 97 9.71 -8.24 -19.98
N LYS A 98 9.93 -9.56 -19.93
CA LYS A 98 9.54 -10.50 -21.00
C LYS A 98 8.02 -10.65 -21.13
N ASN A 99 7.31 -10.65 -20.01
CA ASN A 99 5.88 -10.89 -19.97
C ASN A 99 5.05 -9.59 -20.11
N ASP A 100 5.67 -8.42 -20.03
CA ASP A 100 4.97 -7.16 -20.29
C ASP A 100 4.57 -7.05 -21.76
N THR A 101 3.26 -6.88 -21.97
CA THR A 101 2.64 -6.73 -23.29
C THR A 101 2.82 -5.33 -23.86
N ASP A 102 3.06 -4.31 -23.03
CA ASP A 102 3.31 -2.94 -23.48
C ASP A 102 4.57 -2.86 -24.37
N LEU A 103 5.51 -3.78 -24.13
CA LEU A 103 6.79 -3.86 -24.80
C LEU A 103 6.77 -4.84 -25.99
N ASP A 104 5.64 -5.48 -26.31
CA ASP A 104 5.54 -6.45 -27.41
C ASP A 104 6.08 -5.90 -28.73
N SER A 105 5.82 -4.62 -28.99
CA SER A 105 6.25 -3.94 -30.21
C SER A 105 7.78 -3.78 -30.35
N LEU A 106 8.52 -3.99 -29.27
CA LEU A 106 9.99 -3.88 -29.17
C LEU A 106 10.70 -5.24 -29.19
N LYS A 107 9.99 -6.35 -28.94
CA LYS A 107 10.59 -7.69 -28.81
C LYS A 107 11.30 -8.18 -30.07
N THR A 108 10.98 -7.59 -31.23
CA THR A 108 11.63 -7.87 -32.52
C THR A 108 12.81 -6.96 -32.83
N ASP A 109 13.07 -5.93 -32.02
CA ASP A 109 14.23 -5.05 -32.20
C ASP A 109 15.55 -5.82 -31.99
N PRO A 110 16.56 -5.65 -32.85
CA PRO A 110 17.85 -6.33 -32.70
C PRO A 110 18.52 -6.13 -31.33
N ARG A 111 18.31 -4.97 -30.67
CA ARG A 111 18.88 -4.65 -29.35
C ARG A 111 18.20 -5.40 -28.21
N TRP A 112 16.96 -5.87 -28.38
CA TRP A 112 16.17 -6.52 -27.34
C TRP A 112 16.92 -7.67 -26.66
N LYS A 113 17.57 -8.54 -27.44
CA LYS A 113 18.35 -9.67 -26.91
C LYS A 113 19.49 -9.22 -26.00
N GLY A 114 20.18 -8.14 -26.37
CA GLY A 114 21.28 -7.57 -25.58
C GLY A 114 20.81 -6.95 -24.26
N ILE A 115 19.68 -6.23 -24.32
CA ILE A 115 19.02 -5.66 -23.13
C ILE A 115 18.62 -6.77 -22.16
N LEU A 116 17.94 -7.81 -22.65
CA LEU A 116 17.53 -8.95 -21.84
C LEU A 116 18.72 -9.66 -21.21
N ALA A 117 19.77 -9.95 -21.99
CA ALA A 117 20.96 -10.63 -21.48
C ALA A 117 21.61 -9.85 -20.32
N LYS A 118 21.67 -8.51 -20.42
CA LYS A 118 22.20 -7.64 -19.36
C LYS A 118 21.33 -7.64 -18.11
N ILE A 119 20.01 -7.60 -18.26
CA ILE A 119 19.07 -7.68 -17.14
C ILE A 119 19.12 -9.05 -16.48
N GLU A 120 19.24 -10.13 -17.25
CA GLU A 120 19.41 -11.50 -16.74
C GLU A 120 20.74 -11.66 -15.97
N GLU A 121 21.84 -11.09 -16.47
CA GLU A 121 23.11 -11.07 -15.74
C GLU A 121 22.99 -10.29 -14.42
N THR A 122 22.29 -9.16 -14.45
CA THR A 122 22.02 -8.36 -13.25
C THR A 122 21.17 -9.14 -12.25
N ALA A 123 20.13 -9.84 -12.71
CA ALA A 123 19.27 -10.69 -11.89
C ALA A 123 20.03 -11.85 -11.24
N LYS A 124 21.03 -12.43 -11.92
CA LYS A 124 21.90 -13.45 -11.32
C LYS A 124 22.72 -12.91 -10.15
N LYS A 125 23.20 -11.66 -10.25
CA LYS A 125 24.00 -11.00 -9.20
C LYS A 125 23.15 -10.43 -8.07
N ASN A 126 21.96 -9.92 -8.40
CA ASN A 126 21.02 -9.31 -7.49
C ASN A 126 19.60 -9.77 -7.88
N PRO A 127 19.14 -10.92 -7.37
CA PRO A 127 17.83 -11.46 -7.73
C PRO A 127 16.71 -10.45 -7.49
N PRO A 128 15.69 -10.39 -8.37
CA PRO A 128 14.52 -9.57 -8.10
C PRO A 128 13.87 -10.04 -6.81
N ARG A 129 13.26 -9.12 -6.06
CA ARG A 129 12.43 -9.52 -4.93
C ARG A 129 11.37 -10.49 -5.45
N PRO A 130 11.18 -11.66 -4.81
CA PRO A 130 10.15 -12.58 -5.24
C PRO A 130 8.82 -11.84 -5.25
N ALA A 131 8.10 -11.92 -6.37
CA ALA A 131 6.75 -11.40 -6.44
C ALA A 131 5.95 -12.10 -5.34
N TRP A 132 5.28 -11.33 -4.50
CA TRP A 132 4.36 -11.91 -3.54
C TRP A 132 3.30 -12.66 -4.34
N SER A 133 3.14 -13.95 -4.04
CA SER A 133 2.07 -14.77 -4.56
C SER A 133 1.12 -15.09 -3.43
N LYS A 134 -0.17 -15.12 -3.75
CA LYS A 134 -1.20 -15.54 -2.79
C LYS A 134 -0.88 -16.99 -2.40
N PRO A 135 -0.75 -17.31 -1.10
CA PRO A 135 -0.50 -18.67 -0.68
C PRO A 135 -1.73 -19.56 -0.84
N TYR A 136 -2.91 -18.97 -1.06
CA TYR A 136 -4.18 -19.65 -1.23
C TYR A 136 -4.72 -19.58 -2.66
N LYS A 137 -5.60 -20.53 -2.98
CA LYS A 137 -6.38 -20.57 -4.23
C LYS A 137 -7.87 -20.37 -3.93
N PHE A 138 -8.58 -19.71 -4.85
CA PHE A 138 -10.04 -19.61 -4.77
C PHE A 138 -10.69 -20.93 -5.20
N LEU A 139 -11.72 -21.34 -4.47
CA LEU A 139 -12.64 -22.37 -4.93
C LEU A 139 -13.81 -21.74 -5.71
N PRO A 140 -14.45 -22.51 -6.61
CA PRO A 140 -15.65 -22.07 -7.31
C PRO A 140 -16.79 -21.71 -6.35
N VAL A 141 -17.63 -20.76 -6.76
CA VAL A 141 -18.83 -20.37 -5.99
C VAL A 141 -19.82 -21.56 -5.98
N PRO A 142 -20.28 -22.01 -4.81
CA PRO A 142 -21.28 -23.07 -4.73
C PRO A 142 -22.60 -22.67 -5.41
N THR A 143 -23.29 -23.63 -6.00
CA THR A 143 -24.63 -23.42 -6.59
C THR A 143 -25.76 -23.64 -5.59
N ASP A 144 -25.52 -24.45 -4.56
CA ASP A 144 -26.45 -24.68 -3.46
C ASP A 144 -25.96 -23.96 -2.20
N ALA A 145 -26.82 -23.10 -1.65
CA ALA A 145 -26.54 -22.31 -0.46
C ALA A 145 -27.14 -22.90 0.82
N SER A 146 -27.94 -23.98 0.75
CA SER A 146 -28.74 -24.48 1.87
C SER A 146 -27.91 -24.76 3.13
N THR A 147 -26.78 -25.46 2.97
CA THR A 147 -25.85 -25.77 4.07
C THR A 147 -25.11 -24.54 4.59
N LEU A 148 -24.84 -23.57 3.72
CA LEU A 148 -24.18 -22.30 4.05
C LEU A 148 -25.13 -21.40 4.85
N GLU A 149 -26.40 -21.32 4.44
CA GLU A 149 -27.47 -20.61 5.15
C GLU A 149 -27.68 -21.18 6.55
N ALA A 150 -27.76 -22.52 6.66
CA ALA A 150 -27.89 -23.18 7.95
C ALA A 150 -26.71 -22.88 8.89
N ARG A 151 -25.47 -22.83 8.35
CA ARG A 151 -24.26 -22.53 9.14
C ARG A 151 -24.17 -21.06 9.53
N LEU A 152 -24.62 -20.15 8.66
CA LEU A 152 -24.70 -18.71 8.97
C LEU A 152 -25.75 -18.43 10.05
N GLY A 153 -26.94 -19.03 9.90
CA GLY A 153 -28.11 -18.75 10.73
C GLY A 153 -28.51 -17.27 10.64
N ASP A 154 -28.78 -16.67 11.80
CA ASP A 154 -29.18 -15.27 11.94
C ASP A 154 -28.01 -14.28 11.98
N LYS A 155 -26.76 -14.77 11.89
CA LYS A 155 -25.58 -13.91 11.95
C LYS A 155 -25.44 -13.11 10.65
N PRO A 156 -24.96 -11.85 10.72
CA PRO A 156 -24.69 -11.07 9.51
C PRO A 156 -23.52 -11.65 8.70
N ASP A 157 -22.57 -12.28 9.38
CA ASP A 157 -21.42 -12.91 8.77
C ASP A 157 -20.85 -14.02 9.66
N THR A 158 -20.05 -14.89 9.06
CA THR A 158 -19.27 -15.90 9.77
C THR A 158 -18.06 -16.33 8.94
N MET A 159 -17.12 -16.99 9.61
CA MET A 159 -15.98 -17.64 8.96
C MET A 159 -15.67 -18.93 9.71
N TRP A 160 -15.25 -19.93 8.95
CA TRP A 160 -14.85 -21.22 9.49
C TRP A 160 -13.83 -21.89 8.58
N ARG A 161 -13.23 -22.97 9.10
CA ARG A 161 -12.33 -23.83 8.35
C ARG A 161 -12.87 -25.26 8.29
N ASP A 162 -12.84 -25.85 7.09
CA ASP A 162 -13.07 -27.28 6.85
C ASP A 162 -11.86 -27.83 6.09
N GLY A 163 -11.03 -28.67 6.73
CA GLY A 163 -9.81 -29.20 6.11
C GLY A 163 -8.83 -28.10 5.71
N ASN A 164 -8.47 -28.00 4.43
CA ASN A 164 -7.60 -26.94 3.91
C ASN A 164 -8.39 -25.72 3.36
N VAL A 165 -9.71 -25.66 3.58
CA VAL A 165 -10.56 -24.58 3.06
C VAL A 165 -10.98 -23.65 4.18
N LEU A 166 -10.63 -22.38 4.06
CA LEU A 166 -11.14 -21.30 4.90
C LEU A 166 -12.27 -20.60 4.16
N THR A 167 -13.47 -20.62 4.73
CA THR A 167 -14.68 -20.03 4.14
C THR A 167 -15.08 -18.77 4.89
N PHE A 168 -15.26 -17.69 4.15
CA PHE A 168 -15.85 -16.44 4.61
C PHE A 168 -17.23 -16.30 3.99
N LEU A 169 -18.23 -16.03 4.82
CA LEU A 169 -19.62 -15.92 4.39
C LEU A 169 -20.27 -14.70 5.06
N ALA A 170 -20.96 -13.88 4.28
CA ALA A 170 -21.69 -12.72 4.79
C ALA A 170 -23.03 -12.58 4.06
N ARG A 171 -24.05 -12.05 4.76
CA ARG A 171 -25.35 -11.73 4.21
C ARG A 171 -25.44 -10.23 3.95
N ASP A 172 -25.63 -9.84 2.69
CA ASP A 172 -25.73 -8.43 2.31
C ASP A 172 -26.48 -8.23 0.97
N LYS A 173 -27.36 -7.22 0.94
CA LYS A 173 -28.20 -6.89 -0.22
C LYS A 173 -27.54 -5.92 -1.22
N GLY A 174 -26.36 -5.42 -0.90
CA GLY A 174 -25.57 -4.52 -1.74
C GLY A 174 -25.03 -5.19 -2.99
N THR A 175 -24.27 -4.42 -3.76
CA THR A 175 -23.79 -4.81 -5.11
C THR A 175 -22.37 -5.33 -5.13
N THR A 176 -21.58 -5.05 -4.08
CA THR A 176 -20.22 -5.58 -3.92
C THR A 176 -19.90 -5.83 -2.45
N MET A 177 -19.03 -6.82 -2.22
CA MET A 177 -18.49 -7.15 -0.92
C MET A 177 -17.00 -7.51 -1.04
N PHE A 178 -16.19 -7.04 -0.11
CA PHE A 178 -14.76 -7.29 -0.05
C PHE A 178 -14.36 -7.81 1.33
N LEU A 179 -13.41 -8.74 1.36
CA LEU A 179 -12.56 -8.98 2.51
C LEU A 179 -11.45 -7.94 2.53
N SER A 180 -11.16 -7.37 3.70
CA SER A 180 -10.04 -6.45 3.92
C SER A 180 -9.32 -6.80 5.21
N GLY A 181 -8.00 -6.64 5.24
CA GLY A 181 -7.13 -7.07 6.33
C GLY A 181 -5.88 -7.78 5.79
N GLY A 182 -5.51 -8.89 6.42
CA GLY A 182 -4.49 -9.80 5.91
C GLY A 182 -4.94 -10.55 4.65
N ILE A 183 -6.25 -10.68 4.44
CA ILE A 183 -6.86 -11.10 3.18
C ILE A 183 -7.56 -9.89 2.57
N GLN A 184 -7.20 -9.56 1.33
CA GLN A 184 -7.74 -8.41 0.58
C GLN A 184 -8.30 -8.92 -0.75
N GLU A 185 -9.57 -9.30 -0.74
CA GLU A 185 -10.18 -10.02 -1.85
C GLU A 185 -11.63 -9.61 -2.08
N GLN A 186 -12.05 -9.56 -3.34
CA GLN A 186 -13.47 -9.39 -3.65
C GLN A 186 -14.21 -10.72 -3.41
N MET A 187 -15.28 -10.67 -2.62
CA MET A 187 -16.18 -11.81 -2.45
C MET A 187 -17.12 -11.95 -3.63
N LYS A 188 -17.65 -13.16 -3.83
CA LYS A 188 -18.60 -13.45 -4.91
C LYS A 188 -19.98 -13.70 -4.34
N ARG A 189 -21.02 -13.21 -5.03
CA ARG A 189 -22.41 -13.47 -4.66
C ARG A 189 -22.80 -14.88 -5.08
N ILE A 190 -23.46 -15.62 -4.19
CA ILE A 190 -24.04 -16.91 -4.53
C ILE A 190 -25.32 -16.68 -5.34
N PRO A 191 -25.45 -17.27 -6.55
CA PRO A 191 -26.61 -17.04 -7.42
C PRO A 191 -27.95 -17.29 -6.71
N GLY A 192 -28.91 -16.39 -6.91
CA GLY A 192 -30.26 -16.51 -6.33
C GLY A 192 -30.39 -16.15 -4.84
N THR A 193 -29.31 -15.76 -4.17
CA THR A 193 -29.31 -15.45 -2.72
C THR A 193 -28.74 -14.06 -2.43
N ASP A 194 -28.84 -13.59 -1.18
CA ASP A 194 -28.13 -12.41 -0.67
C ASP A 194 -26.81 -12.75 0.06
N LEU A 195 -26.28 -13.95 -0.18
CA LEU A 195 -25.04 -14.41 0.42
C LEU A 195 -23.83 -14.08 -0.46
N TRP A 196 -22.79 -13.60 0.20
CA TRP A 196 -21.47 -13.35 -0.36
C TRP A 196 -20.48 -14.35 0.23
N ILE A 197 -19.67 -14.97 -0.62
CA ILE A 197 -18.72 -16.01 -0.23
C ILE A 197 -17.32 -15.77 -0.79
N ALA A 198 -16.31 -16.14 -0.01
CA ALA A 198 -14.97 -16.45 -0.48
C ALA A 198 -14.50 -17.75 0.17
N GLN A 199 -14.10 -18.73 -0.65
CA GLN A 199 -13.54 -19.99 -0.19
C GLN A 199 -12.11 -20.10 -0.66
N LEU A 200 -11.19 -20.21 0.30
CA LEU A 200 -9.76 -20.13 0.07
C LEU A 200 -9.10 -21.44 0.51
N SER A 201 -8.48 -22.14 -0.43
CA SER A 201 -7.73 -23.37 -0.19
C SER A 201 -6.25 -23.04 0.06
N PHE A 202 -5.72 -23.46 1.21
CA PHE A 202 -4.31 -23.36 1.58
C PHE A 202 -3.94 -24.45 2.57
N ASP A 203 -2.82 -25.10 2.34
CA ASP A 203 -2.45 -26.30 3.09
C ASP A 203 -1.92 -25.98 4.50
N ASP A 204 -1.40 -24.76 4.72
CA ASP A 204 -0.78 -24.38 6.00
C ASP A 204 -1.62 -23.36 6.81
N TRP A 205 -2.95 -23.51 6.76
CA TRP A 205 -3.83 -22.74 7.63
C TRP A 205 -3.55 -22.98 9.12
N ASP A 206 -2.90 -24.07 9.51
CA ASP A 206 -2.60 -24.38 10.91
C ASP A 206 -1.69 -23.34 11.57
N HIS A 207 -0.73 -22.80 10.84
CA HIS A 207 0.22 -21.80 11.34
C HIS A 207 -0.19 -20.36 11.01
N ALA A 208 -1.30 -20.17 10.30
CA ALA A 208 -1.69 -18.87 9.78
C ALA A 208 -2.37 -17.98 10.82
N ILE A 209 -2.13 -16.67 10.71
CA ILE A 209 -2.93 -15.62 11.37
C ILE A 209 -3.64 -14.85 10.27
N VAL A 210 -4.96 -14.81 10.33
CA VAL A 210 -5.79 -14.19 9.29
C VAL A 210 -6.59 -13.06 9.91
N SER A 211 -6.18 -11.82 9.65
CA SER A 211 -7.02 -10.66 9.91
C SER A 211 -7.95 -10.39 8.72
N TYR A 212 -9.20 -10.07 9.00
CA TYR A 212 -10.21 -9.82 7.98
C TYR A 212 -11.39 -9.01 8.52
N ASN A 213 -12.02 -8.25 7.62
CA ASN A 213 -13.26 -7.50 7.83
C ASN A 213 -14.11 -7.64 6.57
N PHE A 214 -15.42 -7.59 6.72
CA PHE A 214 -16.35 -7.51 5.59
C PHE A 214 -16.63 -6.04 5.26
N ILE A 215 -16.39 -5.64 4.02
CA ILE A 215 -16.60 -4.28 3.52
C ILE A 215 -17.58 -4.31 2.35
N HIS A 216 -18.74 -3.67 2.50
CA HIS A 216 -19.75 -3.49 1.46
C HIS A 216 -19.48 -2.20 0.65
N SER A 217 -20.06 -2.06 -0.55
CA SER A 217 -19.85 -0.87 -1.43
C SER A 217 -20.19 0.48 -0.78
N ASP A 218 -21.15 0.48 0.16
CA ASP A 218 -21.79 1.71 0.63
C ASP A 218 -21.10 2.28 1.89
N VAL A 219 -19.77 2.20 1.93
CA VAL A 219 -18.95 2.71 3.03
C VAL A 219 -19.11 4.22 3.15
N LYS A 220 -19.52 4.69 4.34
CA LYS A 220 -19.48 6.12 4.65
C LYS A 220 -18.08 6.55 5.07
N PRO A 221 -17.61 7.77 4.72
CA PRO A 221 -16.36 8.31 5.25
C PRO A 221 -16.34 8.24 6.78
N GLY A 222 -15.28 7.66 7.35
CA GLY A 222 -15.11 7.51 8.81
C GLY A 222 -15.86 6.33 9.44
N GLN A 223 -16.57 5.51 8.66
CA GLN A 223 -17.18 4.28 9.17
C GLN A 223 -16.11 3.33 9.72
N ARG A 224 -16.30 2.87 10.96
CA ARG A 224 -15.43 1.87 11.58
C ARG A 224 -15.91 0.48 11.19
N PHE A 225 -14.97 -0.38 10.86
CA PHE A 225 -15.23 -1.79 10.58
C PHE A 225 -14.78 -2.62 11.77
N GLU A 226 -15.53 -3.69 12.04
CA GLU A 226 -15.12 -4.66 13.06
C GLU A 226 -13.88 -5.41 12.56
N HIS A 227 -12.79 -5.28 13.32
CA HIS A 227 -11.54 -5.96 13.00
C HIS A 227 -11.49 -7.38 13.55
N LYS A 228 -11.65 -8.40 12.69
CA LYS A 228 -11.64 -9.81 13.09
C LYS A 228 -10.28 -10.43 12.83
N VAL A 229 -9.89 -11.37 13.70
CA VAL A 229 -8.66 -12.15 13.54
C VAL A 229 -8.97 -13.61 13.85
N TRP A 230 -8.60 -14.48 12.94
CA TRP A 230 -8.59 -15.93 13.13
C TRP A 230 -7.16 -16.43 13.27
N TYR A 231 -6.98 -17.37 14.20
CA TYR A 231 -5.71 -18.02 14.44
C TYR A 231 -5.88 -19.50 14.09
N GLY A 232 -4.97 -20.01 13.26
CA GLY A 232 -4.81 -21.44 13.10
C GLY A 232 -4.44 -22.11 14.43
N PRO A 233 -4.74 -23.41 14.60
CA PRO A 233 -4.48 -24.14 15.85
C PRO A 233 -3.01 -24.12 16.30
N LEU A 234 -2.06 -23.95 15.37
CA LEU A 234 -0.62 -23.88 15.61
C LEU A 234 -0.05 -22.48 15.36
N ALA A 235 -0.90 -21.47 15.15
CA ALA A 235 -0.47 -20.11 14.89
C ALA A 235 0.25 -19.54 16.12
N PRO A 236 1.35 -18.78 15.92
CA PRO A 236 2.06 -18.18 17.03
C PRO A 236 1.17 -17.17 17.75
N THR A 237 1.14 -17.25 19.08
CA THR A 237 0.53 -16.23 19.92
C THR A 237 1.59 -15.26 20.40
N ILE A 238 1.21 -13.99 20.54
CA ILE A 238 2.08 -12.95 21.10
C ILE A 238 1.40 -12.42 22.35
N GLU A 239 2.09 -12.55 23.48
CA GLU A 239 1.69 -11.89 24.72
C GLU A 239 1.69 -10.38 24.52
N ARG A 240 0.70 -9.70 25.08
CA ARG A 240 0.58 -8.24 24.98
C ARG A 240 0.45 -7.61 26.35
N SER A 241 1.24 -6.57 26.62
CA SER A 241 1.08 -5.72 27.79
C SER A 241 -0.16 -4.83 27.63
N LYS A 242 -1.13 -4.96 28.54
CA LYS A 242 -2.25 -4.04 28.69
C LYS A 242 -2.61 -3.87 30.19
N PRO A 243 -2.43 -2.67 30.79
CA PRO A 243 -1.80 -1.48 30.21
C PRO A 243 -0.30 -1.69 29.96
N LEU A 244 0.31 -0.80 29.18
CA LEU A 244 1.77 -0.72 29.07
C LEU A 244 2.39 -0.34 30.43
N LYS A 245 3.54 -0.95 30.76
CA LYS A 245 4.39 -0.53 31.88
C LYS A 245 5.31 0.64 31.49
N GLY A 246 5.67 0.73 30.21
CA GLY A 246 6.34 1.87 29.60
C GLY A 246 5.36 3.03 29.40
N ARG A 247 5.73 3.97 28.51
CA ARG A 247 4.88 5.13 28.21
C ARG A 247 4.89 5.49 26.74
N ILE A 248 3.78 6.06 26.29
CA ILE A 248 3.65 6.71 24.99
C ILE A 248 3.79 8.21 25.20
N GLU A 249 4.68 8.84 24.45
CA GLU A 249 4.85 10.28 24.42
C GLU A 249 4.43 10.81 23.05
N GLU A 250 3.60 11.84 23.03
CA GLU A 250 3.31 12.58 21.80
C GLU A 250 4.26 13.78 21.68
N ARG A 251 4.72 14.03 20.46
CA ARG A 251 5.59 15.14 20.09
C ARG A 251 5.12 15.72 18.76
N THR A 252 5.26 17.03 18.60
CA THR A 252 5.01 17.69 17.33
C THR A 252 6.33 18.12 16.73
N LEU A 253 6.57 17.75 15.47
CA LEU A 253 7.74 18.19 14.71
C LEU A 253 7.30 19.10 13.58
N LYS A 254 7.97 20.25 13.48
CA LYS A 254 7.84 21.17 12.36
C LYS A 254 8.80 20.77 11.24
N MET A 255 8.25 20.49 10.06
CA MET A 255 8.99 19.99 8.92
C MET A 255 9.35 21.14 7.99
N GLU A 256 10.45 21.85 8.28
CA GLU A 256 10.90 22.99 7.46
C GLU A 256 11.09 22.63 5.97
N ARG A 257 11.49 21.37 5.67
CA ARG A 257 11.63 20.86 4.30
C ARG A 257 10.31 20.51 3.61
N LEU A 258 9.21 20.47 4.35
CA LEU A 258 7.85 20.25 3.86
C LEU A 258 7.01 21.52 4.08
N GLY A 259 7.58 22.69 3.78
CA GLY A 259 6.85 23.97 3.86
C GLY A 259 6.47 24.40 5.27
N GLY A 260 7.13 23.86 6.31
CA GLY A 260 6.85 24.19 7.70
C GLY A 260 5.64 23.48 8.29
N GLU A 261 5.13 22.42 7.64
CA GLU A 261 4.05 21.59 8.16
C GLU A 261 4.38 20.97 9.52
N GLU A 262 3.39 20.92 10.41
CA GLU A 262 3.50 20.21 11.68
C GLU A 262 3.01 18.77 11.55
N ARG A 263 3.80 17.82 12.08
CA ARG A 263 3.45 16.40 12.13
C ARG A 263 3.55 15.90 13.57
N ASN A 264 2.52 15.20 14.01
CA ASN A 264 2.51 14.52 15.29
C ASN A 264 3.28 13.20 15.19
N ILE A 265 4.10 12.93 16.18
CA ILE A 265 4.92 11.74 16.34
C ILE A 265 4.59 11.11 17.68
N ARG A 266 4.47 9.79 17.69
CA ARG A 266 4.26 8.96 18.86
C ARG A 266 5.51 8.17 19.17
N VAL A 267 6.01 8.33 20.39
CA VAL A 267 7.21 7.66 20.86
C VAL A 267 6.85 6.74 22.02
N TYR A 268 7.01 5.43 21.82
CA TYR A 268 7.02 4.49 22.93
C TYR A 268 8.40 4.47 23.58
N LEU A 269 8.42 4.55 24.90
CA LEU A 269 9.61 4.36 25.72
C LEU A 269 9.37 3.20 26.69
N PRO A 270 10.26 2.19 26.72
CA PRO A 270 10.12 1.05 27.61
C PRO A 270 10.31 1.45 29.08
N PRO A 271 9.89 0.60 30.02
CA PRO A 271 10.19 0.78 31.44
C PRO A 271 11.69 1.02 31.64
N ASN A 272 12.05 1.99 32.49
CA ASN A 272 13.43 2.34 32.79
C ASN A 272 14.29 2.77 31.58
N ALA A 273 13.66 3.32 30.52
CA ALA A 273 14.37 3.86 29.37
C ALA A 273 15.49 4.86 29.78
N PRO A 274 16.74 4.67 29.31
CA PRO A 274 17.84 5.57 29.61
C PRO A 274 17.62 6.93 28.92
N LYS A 275 18.22 7.99 29.48
CA LYS A 275 18.12 9.35 28.91
C LYS A 275 18.78 9.49 27.54
N SER A 276 19.75 8.64 27.22
CA SER A 276 20.48 8.64 25.94
C SER A 276 20.89 7.22 25.54
N GLY A 277 21.17 7.02 24.25
CA GLY A 277 21.67 5.75 23.73
C GLY A 277 20.64 4.63 23.59
N LEU A 278 19.34 4.92 23.77
CA LEU A 278 18.27 3.95 23.53
C LEU A 278 18.11 3.69 22.02
N PRO A 279 18.28 2.45 21.53
CA PRO A 279 17.98 2.12 20.14
C PRO A 279 16.51 2.35 19.83
N ALA A 280 16.18 2.79 18.61
CA ALA A 280 14.82 3.07 18.18
C ALA A 280 14.50 2.42 16.84
N PHE A 281 13.25 1.96 16.69
CA PHE A 281 12.67 1.58 15.42
C PHE A 281 11.74 2.69 14.92
N PHE A 282 11.83 3.01 13.64
CA PHE A 282 10.96 4.01 13.01
C PHE A 282 9.87 3.31 12.21
N MET A 283 8.62 3.72 12.39
CA MET A 283 7.47 3.25 11.61
C MET A 283 6.76 4.43 10.94
N ALA A 284 6.16 4.19 9.78
CA ALA A 284 5.47 5.23 9.01
C ALA A 284 4.08 5.59 9.58
N ASP A 285 3.41 4.63 10.23
CA ASP A 285 2.05 4.79 10.76
C ASP A 285 2.05 4.93 12.29
N GLY A 286 2.43 6.10 12.81
CA GLY A 286 2.55 6.37 14.25
C GLY A 286 1.32 6.11 15.09
N GLN A 287 0.13 6.12 14.49
CA GLN A 287 -1.12 5.74 15.16
C GLN A 287 -1.07 4.29 15.69
N GLY A 288 -0.27 3.42 15.06
CA GLY A 288 -0.05 2.04 15.49
C GLY A 288 0.94 1.87 16.65
N CYS A 289 1.65 2.92 17.06
CA CYS A 289 2.78 2.84 18.00
C CYS A 289 2.43 2.08 19.29
N GLU A 290 1.29 2.37 19.91
CA GLU A 290 0.83 1.66 21.12
C GLU A 290 0.55 0.18 20.88
N SER A 291 -0.03 -0.18 19.73
CA SER A 291 -0.30 -1.59 19.37
C SER A 291 1.01 -2.37 19.23
N PHE A 292 2.03 -1.80 18.59
CA PHE A 292 3.35 -2.43 18.49
C PHE A 292 4.06 -2.48 19.84
N ALA A 293 4.00 -1.40 20.63
CA ALA A 293 4.54 -1.37 21.98
C ALA A 293 3.94 -2.49 22.85
N SER A 294 2.62 -2.71 22.77
CA SER A 294 1.95 -3.76 23.54
C SER A 294 2.50 -5.15 23.25
N ALA A 295 2.90 -5.43 22.00
CA ALA A 295 3.48 -6.71 21.60
C ALA A 295 4.99 -6.82 21.92
N LEU A 296 5.71 -5.70 21.87
CA LEU A 296 7.15 -5.65 22.11
C LEU A 296 7.50 -5.70 23.61
N GLU A 297 6.71 -5.02 24.46
CA GLU A 297 7.06 -4.82 25.86
C GLU A 297 7.24 -6.13 26.66
N PRO A 298 6.41 -7.18 26.50
CA PRO A 298 6.65 -8.47 27.18
C PRO A 298 7.99 -9.10 26.80
N LEU A 299 8.46 -8.92 25.56
CA LEU A 299 9.77 -9.39 25.11
C LEU A 299 10.91 -8.60 25.75
N ILE A 300 10.71 -7.29 25.98
CA ILE A 300 11.66 -6.45 26.72
C ILE A 300 11.71 -6.86 28.19
N LEU A 301 10.53 -7.01 28.82
CA LEU A 301 10.41 -7.36 30.24
C LEU A 301 10.98 -8.74 30.57
N SER A 302 10.87 -9.69 29.63
CA SER A 302 11.45 -11.04 29.76
C SER A 302 12.92 -11.12 29.35
N GLY A 303 13.52 -10.03 28.87
CA GLY A 303 14.92 -9.99 28.44
C GLY A 303 15.22 -10.66 27.08
N LYS A 304 14.18 -11.11 26.36
CA LYS A 304 14.33 -11.68 24.99
C LYS A 304 14.72 -10.63 23.96
N VAL A 305 14.36 -9.37 24.21
CA VAL A 305 14.71 -8.22 23.37
C VAL A 305 15.32 -7.13 24.25
N ARG A 306 16.43 -6.53 23.81
CA ARG A 306 17.01 -5.38 24.52
C ARG A 306 16.01 -4.21 24.56
N PRO A 307 15.98 -3.38 25.62
CA PRO A 307 15.15 -2.18 25.65
C PRO A 307 15.36 -1.31 24.40
N CYS A 308 14.26 -0.88 23.80
CA CYS A 308 14.25 -0.06 22.59
C CYS A 308 12.97 0.78 22.52
N ALA A 309 13.07 1.93 21.85
CA ALA A 309 11.95 2.80 21.57
C ALA A 309 11.26 2.43 20.25
N ILE A 310 9.99 2.81 20.13
CA ILE A 310 9.28 2.87 18.85
C ILE A 310 8.98 4.32 18.57
N VAL A 311 9.31 4.81 17.37
CA VAL A 311 9.02 6.16 16.91
C VAL A 311 8.15 6.02 15.66
N GLY A 312 6.97 6.64 15.65
CA GLY A 312 6.12 6.66 14.46
C GLY A 312 5.34 7.93 14.31
#